data_AF-A0A2M8JYD8-F1
#
_entry.id   AF-A0A2M8JYD8-F1
#
_cell.length_a   1.000
_cell.length_b   1.000
_cell.length_c   1.000
_cell.angle_alpha   90.00
_cell.angle_beta   90.00
_cell.angle_gamma   90.00
#
_symmetry.space_group_name_H-M   'P 1'
#
loop_
_entity.id
_entity.type
_entity.pdbx_description
1 polymer ?
#
loop_
_entity_poly.entity_id
_entity_poly.type
_entity_poly.pdbx_seq_one_letter_code
_entity_poly.pdbx_strand_id
1 'polypeptide(L)'
;MKYIITGLFIFVCSFVTAQTKYEKDFLAFWNDVNDNYAYLDQQKINWLKVKEIYSPLVKQVSSQQAFIKFMEGVINECYNGHISLYTNLSTSNRIIPSGQDIYVEKINHQFVITDLRKGYKAEKSGLKIGDEILLFQGNAIESQLQQFLPKYTNTHTNDMYQYAINMLFAGTHNTNRILTINRNGTTITLNADSIKLSSKSSLLETKQLNQTTAYIKIKDALGNFNLINLFDQALDSFLLFKNIIIDLTETPGGGNTTVARSIMGRFIHKALPYQQHEFDETIFQTKRQWVEYVTPRKTQYKGNVYIMVGHWTGSMGEGMAIGFDGLKRAKIVGTSMAKLLGAVQGFTMTETNIGFQIPTERLYHINGIPREKFIPTIPTKNIEQTWNKILQIK
;
A
#
# COMPACT_ATOMS: atom_id res chain seq x y z
N MET A 1 -79.70 26.66 19.82
CA MET A 1 -78.32 26.40 20.27
C MET A 1 -77.63 25.51 19.23
N LYS A 2 -76.73 26.07 18.41
CA LYS A 2 -75.85 25.30 17.52
C LYS A 2 -74.45 25.37 18.13
N TYR A 3 -73.95 24.23 18.60
CA TYR A 3 -72.57 24.11 19.09
C TYR A 3 -71.63 24.05 17.89
N ILE A 4 -70.75 25.03 17.76
CA ILE A 4 -69.63 25.01 16.81
C ILE A 4 -68.48 24.29 17.52
N ILE A 5 -68.14 23.10 17.02
CA ILE A 5 -66.94 22.37 17.43
C ILE A 5 -65.79 22.91 16.58
N THR A 6 -64.91 23.70 17.19
CA THR A 6 -63.66 24.17 16.59
C THR A 6 -62.61 23.06 16.74
N GLY A 7 -62.32 22.35 15.65
CA GLY A 7 -61.23 21.37 15.59
C GLY A 7 -59.88 22.07 15.45
N LEU A 8 -59.00 21.89 16.45
CA LEU A 8 -57.62 22.35 16.41
C LEU A 8 -56.77 21.36 15.60
N PHE A 9 -56.42 21.72 14.36
CA PHE A 9 -55.45 20.96 13.56
C PHE A 9 -54.03 21.29 14.02
N ILE A 10 -53.38 20.34 14.70
CA ILE A 10 -51.95 20.42 15.02
C ILE A 10 -51.17 20.05 13.75
N PHE A 11 -50.61 21.06 13.08
CA PHE A 11 -49.65 20.86 11.98
C PHE A 11 -48.31 20.43 12.58
N VAL A 12 -47.98 19.14 12.47
CA VAL A 12 -46.62 18.65 12.76
C VAL A 12 -45.75 19.01 11.56
N CYS A 13 -45.04 20.14 11.62
CA CYS A 13 -44.02 20.49 10.64
C CYS A 13 -42.86 19.50 10.77
N SER A 14 -42.80 18.51 9.86
CA SER A 14 -41.59 17.73 9.66
C SER A 14 -40.55 18.62 8.98
N PHE A 15 -39.57 19.10 9.74
CA PHE A 15 -38.39 19.77 9.16
C PHE A 15 -37.56 18.75 8.38
N VAL A 16 -37.76 18.68 7.07
CA VAL A 16 -36.86 17.94 6.17
C VAL A 16 -35.65 18.81 5.92
N THR A 17 -34.55 18.57 6.64
CA THR A 17 -33.27 19.22 6.35
C THR A 17 -32.72 18.66 5.04
N ALA A 18 -32.48 19.52 4.05
CA ALA A 18 -31.82 19.11 2.81
C ALA A 18 -30.42 18.54 3.10
N GLN A 19 -30.01 17.49 2.40
CA GLN A 19 -28.67 16.91 2.54
C GLN A 19 -27.60 17.95 2.20
N THR A 20 -26.58 18.03 3.03
CA THR A 20 -25.38 18.81 2.73
C THR A 20 -24.60 18.21 1.56
N LYS A 21 -23.76 19.00 0.89
CA LYS A 21 -22.85 18.49 -0.14
C LYS A 21 -21.95 17.35 0.35
N TYR A 22 -21.55 17.39 1.63
CA TYR A 22 -20.71 16.36 2.24
C TYR A 22 -21.48 15.05 2.46
N GLU A 23 -22.75 15.12 2.86
CA GLU A 23 -23.62 13.94 2.93
C GLU A 23 -23.75 13.26 1.58
N LYS A 24 -24.01 14.04 0.52
CA LYS A 24 -24.14 13.51 -0.84
C LYS A 24 -22.87 12.82 -1.31
N ASP A 25 -21.71 13.46 -1.13
CA ASP A 25 -20.42 12.90 -1.54
C ASP A 25 -20.03 11.67 -0.73
N PHE A 26 -20.31 11.63 0.58
CA PHE A 26 -20.13 10.42 1.38
C PHE A 26 -21.01 9.27 0.88
N LEU A 27 -22.28 9.54 0.56
CA LEU A 27 -23.19 8.53 0.02
C LEU A 27 -22.74 8.04 -1.37
N ALA A 28 -22.24 8.93 -2.23
CA ALA A 28 -21.68 8.58 -3.53
C ALA A 28 -20.46 7.68 -3.37
N PHE A 29 -19.49 8.08 -2.54
CA PHE A 29 -18.34 7.23 -2.20
C PHE A 29 -18.75 5.88 -1.64
N TRP A 30 -19.73 5.86 -0.73
CA TRP A 30 -20.21 4.61 -0.14
C TRP A 30 -20.79 3.68 -1.20
N ASN A 31 -21.57 4.21 -2.15
CA ASN A 31 -22.10 3.43 -3.28
C ASN A 31 -20.98 2.96 -4.21
N ASP A 32 -20.01 3.82 -4.55
CA ASP A 32 -18.88 3.45 -5.40
C ASP A 32 -18.08 2.29 -4.80
N VAL A 33 -17.83 2.32 -3.49
CA VAL A 33 -17.19 1.20 -2.77
C VAL A 33 -18.11 -0.03 -2.77
N ASN A 34 -19.40 0.13 -2.48
CA ASN A 34 -20.35 -0.99 -2.45
C ASN A 34 -20.41 -1.73 -3.79
N ASP A 35 -20.37 -0.99 -4.88
CA ASP A 35 -20.61 -1.51 -6.22
C ASP A 35 -19.32 -2.00 -6.90
N ASN A 36 -18.16 -1.43 -6.54
CA ASN A 36 -16.91 -1.64 -7.28
C ASN A 36 -15.75 -2.16 -6.42
N TYR A 37 -15.78 -2.08 -5.09
CA TYR A 37 -14.64 -2.51 -4.28
C TYR A 37 -14.55 -4.04 -4.22
N ALA A 38 -13.53 -4.60 -4.87
CA ALA A 38 -13.40 -6.03 -5.09
C ALA A 38 -13.07 -6.83 -3.82
N TYR A 39 -13.00 -6.23 -2.64
CA TYR A 39 -12.46 -6.90 -1.46
C TYR A 39 -13.37 -6.90 -0.24
N LEU A 40 -14.59 -6.32 -0.30
CA LEU A 40 -15.53 -6.28 0.84
C LEU A 40 -15.74 -7.66 1.47
N ASP A 41 -16.11 -8.66 0.66
CA ASP A 41 -16.39 -10.02 1.13
C ASP A 41 -15.15 -10.73 1.66
N GLN A 42 -14.03 -10.59 0.95
CA GLN A 42 -12.76 -11.24 1.29
C GLN A 42 -12.17 -10.69 2.59
N GLN A 43 -12.37 -9.39 2.81
CA GLN A 43 -12.02 -8.69 4.03
C GLN A 43 -13.08 -8.82 5.13
N LYS A 44 -14.25 -9.41 4.81
CA LYS A 44 -15.40 -9.57 5.72
C LYS A 44 -15.86 -8.23 6.30
N ILE A 45 -15.80 -7.16 5.51
CA ILE A 45 -16.21 -5.83 5.93
C ILE A 45 -17.73 -5.74 5.82
N ASN A 46 -18.40 -5.43 6.92
CA ASN A 46 -19.83 -5.12 6.87
C ASN A 46 -20.04 -3.68 6.39
N TRP A 47 -20.09 -3.50 5.08
CA TRP A 47 -20.17 -2.18 4.46
C TRP A 47 -21.45 -1.41 4.80
N LEU A 48 -22.57 -2.11 5.02
CA LEU A 48 -23.82 -1.51 5.50
C LEU A 48 -23.65 -0.88 6.88
N LYS A 49 -22.91 -1.54 7.78
CA LYS A 49 -22.61 -0.99 9.11
C LYS A 49 -21.70 0.24 9.06
N VAL A 50 -20.79 0.30 8.09
CA VAL A 50 -20.03 1.54 7.82
C VAL A 50 -20.99 2.67 7.45
N LYS A 51 -21.99 2.44 6.59
CA LYS A 51 -23.01 3.46 6.29
C LYS A 51 -23.74 3.95 7.54
N GLU A 52 -24.20 3.01 8.37
CA GLU A 52 -24.95 3.28 9.60
C GLU A 52 -24.15 4.14 10.58
N ILE A 53 -22.88 3.82 10.77
CA ILE A 53 -21.97 4.54 11.69
C ILE A 53 -21.67 5.94 11.19
N TYR A 54 -21.37 6.10 9.90
CA TYR A 54 -20.79 7.33 9.36
C TYR A 54 -21.84 8.32 8.82
N SER A 55 -23.05 7.87 8.45
CA SER A 55 -24.14 8.75 7.98
C SER A 55 -24.54 9.86 8.98
N PRO A 56 -24.72 9.61 10.29
CA PRO A 56 -25.01 10.69 11.24
C PRO A 56 -23.80 11.58 11.53
N LEU A 57 -22.57 11.08 11.32
CA LEU A 57 -21.33 11.82 11.56
C LEU A 57 -21.04 12.82 10.44
N VAL A 58 -21.29 12.46 9.17
CA VAL A 58 -21.05 13.38 8.04
C VAL A 58 -21.97 14.61 8.09
N LYS A 59 -23.16 14.52 8.70
CA LYS A 59 -24.07 15.66 8.92
C LYS A 59 -23.47 16.79 9.75
N GLN A 60 -22.47 16.45 10.58
CA GLN A 60 -21.78 17.42 11.45
C GLN A 60 -20.59 18.08 10.73
N VAL A 61 -20.26 17.63 9.51
CA VAL A 61 -19.15 18.17 8.74
C VAL A 61 -19.56 19.49 8.10
N SER A 62 -18.83 20.55 8.43
CA SER A 62 -19.13 21.92 8.00
C SER A 62 -18.05 22.55 7.12
N SER A 63 -16.94 21.85 6.85
CA SER A 63 -15.84 22.36 6.03
C SER A 63 -15.15 21.26 5.22
N GLN A 64 -14.45 21.66 4.15
CA GLN A 64 -13.73 20.71 3.29
C GLN A 64 -12.59 20.02 4.04
N GLN A 65 -11.89 20.75 4.94
CA GLN A 65 -10.87 20.17 5.80
C GLN A 65 -11.45 19.11 6.74
N ALA A 66 -12.61 19.39 7.36
CA ALA A 66 -13.29 18.41 8.20
C ALA A 66 -13.77 17.21 7.38
N PHE A 67 -14.23 17.42 6.14
CA PHE A 67 -14.64 16.34 5.25
C PHE A 67 -13.49 15.44 4.84
N ILE A 68 -12.30 16.00 4.52
CA ILE A 68 -11.11 15.21 4.20
C ILE A 68 -10.74 14.30 5.38
N LYS A 69 -10.66 14.84 6.61
CA LYS A 69 -10.38 14.03 7.81
C LYS A 69 -11.46 12.98 8.08
N PHE A 70 -12.72 13.33 7.84
CA PHE A 70 -13.84 12.41 7.98
C PHE A 70 -13.68 11.22 7.01
N MET A 71 -13.42 11.49 5.73
CA MET A 71 -13.23 10.47 4.71
C MET A 71 -11.97 9.62 4.97
N GLU A 72 -10.89 10.22 5.45
CA GLU A 72 -9.70 9.49 5.93
C GLU A 72 -10.03 8.50 7.06
N GLY A 73 -10.98 8.84 7.93
CA GLY A 73 -11.52 7.90 8.92
C GLY A 73 -12.34 6.76 8.30
N VAL A 74 -13.16 7.07 7.29
CA VAL A 74 -13.98 6.05 6.59
C VAL A 74 -13.10 5.04 5.85
N ILE A 75 -12.06 5.48 5.14
CA ILE A 75 -11.19 4.57 4.38
C ILE A 75 -10.41 3.59 5.26
N ASN A 76 -10.16 3.93 6.53
CA ASN A 76 -9.51 3.03 7.49
C ASN A 76 -10.34 1.75 7.74
N GLU A 77 -11.66 1.76 7.50
CA GLU A 77 -12.52 0.56 7.60
C GLU A 77 -12.10 -0.54 6.60
N CYS A 78 -11.42 -0.16 5.51
CA CYS A 78 -10.92 -1.09 4.49
C CYS A 78 -9.50 -1.60 4.77
N TYR A 79 -8.82 -1.02 5.76
CA TYR A 79 -7.52 -1.45 6.29
C TYR A 79 -6.46 -1.83 5.23
N ASN A 80 -6.38 -1.09 4.12
CA ASN A 80 -5.39 -1.31 3.06
C ASN A 80 -4.78 0.00 2.52
N GLY A 81 -3.54 -0.06 2.06
CA GLY A 81 -2.82 1.10 1.50
C GLY A 81 -3.25 1.52 0.09
N HIS A 82 -4.03 0.71 -0.63
CA HIS A 82 -4.51 1.05 -1.98
C HIS A 82 -5.83 1.84 -2.02
N ILE A 83 -6.48 2.06 -0.89
CA ILE A 83 -7.61 2.99 -0.79
C ILE A 83 -7.12 4.33 -0.22
N SER A 84 -7.32 5.40 -0.97
CA SER A 84 -6.83 6.73 -0.58
C SER A 84 -7.57 7.84 -1.29
N LEU A 85 -7.51 9.03 -0.71
CA LEU A 85 -7.92 10.27 -1.36
C LEU A 85 -6.75 10.82 -2.20
N TYR A 86 -7.07 11.50 -3.31
CA TYR A 86 -6.10 12.24 -4.12
C TYR A 86 -5.74 13.61 -3.55
N THR A 87 -6.28 13.94 -2.39
CA THR A 87 -5.95 15.13 -1.62
C THR A 87 -5.57 14.74 -0.21
N ASN A 88 -4.73 15.53 0.42
CA ASN A 88 -4.41 15.41 1.83
C ASN A 88 -4.31 16.79 2.48
N LEU A 89 -4.26 16.79 3.80
CA LEU A 89 -3.96 17.94 4.63
C LEU A 89 -2.53 17.80 5.14
N SER A 90 -1.97 18.90 5.63
CA SER A 90 -0.71 18.84 6.39
C SER A 90 -0.83 17.95 7.64
N THR A 91 -2.03 17.82 8.21
CA THR A 91 -2.31 16.95 9.35
C THR A 91 -2.67 15.52 8.96
N SER A 92 -2.82 15.19 7.68
CA SER A 92 -3.18 13.84 7.24
C SER A 92 -2.03 12.87 7.48
N ASN A 93 -2.36 11.61 7.74
CA ASN A 93 -1.38 10.53 7.75
C ASN A 93 -0.78 10.36 6.35
N ARG A 94 0.50 10.03 6.29
CA ARG A 94 1.17 9.66 5.05
C ARG A 94 0.62 8.32 4.58
N ILE A 95 0.42 8.16 3.27
CA ILE A 95 -0.08 6.93 2.67
C ILE A 95 0.96 5.81 2.83
N ILE A 96 0.52 4.58 3.08
CA ILE A 96 1.39 3.41 3.17
C ILE A 96 1.34 2.59 1.87
N PRO A 97 2.46 1.97 1.44
CA PRO A 97 3.79 1.98 2.08
C PRO A 97 4.65 3.20 1.70
N SER A 98 4.24 4.06 0.77
CA SER A 98 5.10 5.11 0.18
C SER A 98 5.64 6.13 1.18
N GLY A 99 4.82 6.54 2.14
CA GLY A 99 5.16 7.43 3.24
C GLY A 99 5.73 6.76 4.49
N GLN A 100 5.84 5.44 4.49
CA GLN A 100 6.38 4.63 5.59
C GLN A 100 7.88 4.35 5.36
N ASP A 101 8.68 4.36 6.42
CA ASP A 101 10.09 3.91 6.40
C ASP A 101 10.50 3.11 7.66
N ILE A 102 9.53 2.78 8.53
CA ILE A 102 9.67 1.91 9.70
C ILE A 102 8.62 0.80 9.58
N TYR A 103 9.03 -0.47 9.63
CA TYR A 103 8.11 -1.59 9.74
C TYR A 103 8.15 -2.14 11.17
N VAL A 104 6.98 -2.18 11.82
CA VAL A 104 6.84 -2.54 13.22
C VAL A 104 5.84 -3.68 13.32
N GLU A 105 6.16 -4.70 14.09
CA GLU A 105 5.27 -5.81 14.39
C GLU A 105 5.01 -5.90 15.88
N LYS A 106 3.81 -6.37 16.25
CA LYS A 106 3.48 -6.67 17.64
C LYS A 106 3.89 -8.12 17.96
N ILE A 107 4.99 -8.28 18.67
CA ILE A 107 5.58 -9.58 19.05
C ILE A 107 5.52 -9.72 20.58
N ASN A 108 4.88 -10.76 21.10
CA ASN A 108 4.74 -10.99 22.55
C ASN A 108 4.24 -9.75 23.33
N HIS A 109 3.23 -9.06 22.78
CA HIS A 109 2.68 -7.80 23.31
C HIS A 109 3.60 -6.56 23.23
N GLN A 110 4.78 -6.67 22.63
CA GLN A 110 5.74 -5.58 22.42
C GLN A 110 5.70 -5.11 20.97
N PHE A 111 5.87 -3.81 20.73
CA PHE A 111 5.97 -3.24 19.39
C PHE A 111 7.44 -3.19 18.98
N VAL A 112 7.87 -4.08 18.09
CA VAL A 112 9.29 -4.22 17.72
C VAL A 112 9.51 -3.74 16.29
N ILE A 113 10.55 -2.93 16.06
CA ILE A 113 10.98 -2.58 14.70
C ILE A 113 11.56 -3.85 14.06
N THR A 114 10.86 -4.42 13.10
CA THR A 114 11.30 -5.65 12.42
C THR A 114 11.95 -5.38 11.08
N ASP A 115 11.69 -4.23 10.45
CA ASP A 115 12.43 -3.78 9.28
C ASP A 115 12.54 -2.25 9.20
N LEU A 116 13.55 -1.77 8.46
CA LEU A 116 13.78 -0.34 8.19
C LEU A 116 14.03 -0.12 6.71
N ARG A 117 13.41 0.92 6.13
CA ARG A 117 13.60 1.23 4.71
C ARG A 117 15.03 1.71 4.49
N LYS A 118 15.81 0.94 3.71
CA LYS A 118 17.25 1.18 3.54
C LYS A 118 17.54 2.54 2.91
N GLY A 119 18.34 3.36 3.58
CA GLY A 119 18.77 4.68 3.13
C GLY A 119 17.82 5.84 3.47
N TYR A 120 16.72 5.56 4.18
CA TYR A 120 15.69 6.54 4.54
C TYR A 120 15.90 7.17 5.93
N LYS A 121 14.99 8.08 6.31
CA LYS A 121 15.16 8.96 7.48
C LYS A 121 15.23 8.15 8.77
N ALA A 122 14.31 7.20 8.96
CA ALA A 122 14.27 6.39 10.17
C ALA A 122 15.54 5.57 10.39
N GLU A 123 16.09 4.92 9.37
CA GLU A 123 17.37 4.21 9.49
C GLU A 123 18.49 5.20 9.87
N LYS A 124 18.55 6.34 9.18
CA LYS A 124 19.61 7.34 9.39
C LYS A 124 19.51 8.11 10.70
N SER A 125 18.35 8.12 11.35
CA SER A 125 18.17 8.71 12.67
C SER A 125 18.72 7.84 13.80
N GLY A 126 19.22 6.64 13.50
CA GLY A 126 19.79 5.72 14.47
C GLY A 126 18.80 4.73 15.08
N LEU A 127 17.58 4.62 14.54
CA LEU A 127 16.70 3.47 14.83
C LEU A 127 17.33 2.20 14.26
N LYS A 128 17.07 1.06 14.91
CA LYS A 128 17.62 -0.24 14.55
C LYS A 128 16.53 -1.29 14.55
N ILE A 129 16.70 -2.29 13.70
CA ILE A 129 15.90 -3.51 13.77
C ILE A 129 16.15 -4.17 15.13
N GLY A 130 15.07 -4.58 15.79
CA GLY A 130 15.07 -5.15 17.14
C GLY A 130 14.80 -4.14 18.26
N ASP A 131 14.74 -2.84 17.98
CA ASP A 131 14.29 -1.87 18.98
C ASP A 131 12.82 -2.11 19.35
N GLU A 132 12.52 -2.11 20.64
CA GLU A 132 11.15 -2.09 21.15
C GLU A 132 10.68 -0.64 21.25
N ILE A 133 9.56 -0.29 20.64
CA ILE A 133 8.94 1.03 20.73
C ILE A 133 7.98 1.04 21.92
N LEU A 134 8.29 1.89 22.91
CA LEU A 134 7.47 2.08 24.10
C LEU A 134 6.40 3.17 23.86
N LEU A 135 6.81 4.30 23.28
CA LEU A 135 5.95 5.46 23.05
C LEU A 135 6.14 6.02 21.63
N PHE A 136 5.05 6.53 21.07
CA PHE A 136 5.03 7.34 19.86
C PHE A 136 4.41 8.69 20.18
N GLN A 137 5.12 9.77 19.87
CA GLN A 137 4.74 11.15 20.27
C GLN A 137 4.46 11.27 21.77
N GLY A 138 5.22 10.55 22.61
CA GLY A 138 5.07 10.56 24.07
C GLY A 138 3.87 9.75 24.61
N ASN A 139 3.07 9.12 23.75
CA ASN A 139 1.90 8.35 24.13
C ASN A 139 2.12 6.84 23.91
N ALA A 140 1.45 6.00 24.70
CA ALA A 140 1.44 4.55 24.51
C ALA A 140 0.92 4.18 23.11
N ILE A 141 1.47 3.12 22.52
CA ILE A 141 1.14 2.73 21.14
C ILE A 141 -0.31 2.27 21.01
N GLU A 142 -0.77 1.36 21.87
CA GLU A 142 -2.11 0.76 21.79
C GLU A 142 -3.26 1.77 21.77
N SER A 143 -3.20 2.80 22.62
CA SER A 143 -4.27 3.80 22.70
C SER A 143 -4.39 4.63 21.42
N GLN A 144 -3.32 4.72 20.63
CA GLN A 144 -3.28 5.49 19.39
C GLN A 144 -3.74 4.68 18.17
N LEU A 145 -3.75 3.35 18.23
CA LEU A 145 -4.14 2.50 17.11
C LEU A 145 -5.64 2.58 16.79
N GLN A 146 -6.47 2.90 17.79
CA GLN A 146 -7.93 2.90 17.68
C GLN A 146 -8.47 3.81 16.55
N GLN A 147 -7.75 4.87 16.19
CA GLN A 147 -8.16 5.77 15.10
C GLN A 147 -8.04 5.16 13.69
N PHE A 148 -7.24 4.10 13.54
CA PHE A 148 -7.00 3.41 12.25
C PHE A 148 -7.68 2.03 12.18
N LEU A 149 -8.24 1.56 13.30
CA LEU A 149 -8.92 0.28 13.36
C LEU A 149 -10.37 0.42 12.87
N PRO A 150 -10.90 -0.58 12.12
CA PRO A 150 -12.31 -0.61 11.76
C PRO A 150 -13.22 -0.50 12.99
N LYS A 151 -14.27 0.32 12.90
CA LYS A 151 -15.17 0.60 14.04
C LYS A 151 -16.17 -0.52 14.29
N TYR A 152 -16.56 -1.27 13.26
CA TYR A 152 -17.51 -2.37 13.38
C TYR A 152 -16.84 -3.72 13.19
N THR A 153 -16.43 -4.32 14.31
CA THR A 153 -16.00 -5.73 14.35
C THR A 153 -16.14 -6.28 15.76
N ASN A 154 -16.37 -7.59 15.88
CA ASN A 154 -16.34 -8.28 17.17
C ASN A 154 -14.91 -8.47 17.69
N THR A 155 -13.93 -8.57 16.79
CA THR A 155 -12.52 -8.76 17.12
C THR A 155 -11.67 -8.26 15.96
N HIS A 156 -10.70 -7.39 16.23
CA HIS A 156 -9.73 -6.95 15.22
C HIS A 156 -8.77 -8.08 14.87
N THR A 157 -8.57 -8.30 13.57
CA THR A 157 -7.64 -9.31 13.05
C THR A 157 -6.20 -8.81 13.11
N ASN A 158 -5.22 -9.71 12.94
CA ASN A 158 -3.81 -9.33 12.84
C ASN A 158 -3.56 -8.37 11.67
N ASP A 159 -4.27 -8.52 10.54
CA ASP A 159 -4.12 -7.63 9.39
C ASP A 159 -4.65 -6.22 9.69
N MET A 160 -5.77 -6.11 10.42
CA MET A 160 -6.29 -4.81 10.89
C MET A 160 -5.32 -4.12 11.84
N TYR A 161 -4.74 -4.87 12.78
CA TYR A 161 -3.70 -4.34 13.68
C TYR A 161 -2.44 -3.93 12.92
N GLN A 162 -1.96 -4.75 12.00
CA GLN A 162 -0.77 -4.44 11.22
C GLN A 162 -0.98 -3.20 10.35
N TYR A 163 -2.16 -3.03 9.75
CA TYR A 163 -2.55 -1.80 9.06
C TYR A 163 -2.49 -0.59 9.99
N ALA A 164 -3.13 -0.66 11.17
CA ALA A 164 -3.16 0.43 12.12
C ALA A 164 -1.75 0.82 12.61
N ILE A 165 -0.89 -0.17 12.86
CA ILE A 165 0.52 0.02 13.23
C ILE A 165 1.27 0.74 12.09
N ASN A 166 1.12 0.27 10.85
CA ASN A 166 1.76 0.90 9.68
C ASN A 166 1.31 2.36 9.51
N MET A 167 0.00 2.62 9.65
CA MET A 167 -0.56 3.98 9.56
C MET A 167 -0.05 4.90 10.68
N LEU A 168 0.05 4.40 11.91
CA LEU A 168 0.57 5.16 13.04
C LEU A 168 2.04 5.59 12.78
N PHE A 169 2.89 4.64 12.39
CA PHE A 169 4.32 4.90 12.19
C PHE A 169 4.67 5.57 10.85
N ALA A 170 3.73 5.61 9.90
CA ALA A 170 3.83 6.52 8.76
C ALA A 170 3.80 7.99 9.20
N GLY A 171 3.08 8.31 10.29
CA GLY A 171 2.96 9.64 10.85
C GLY A 171 2.24 10.62 9.93
N THR A 172 2.23 11.91 10.31
CA THR A 172 1.59 12.97 9.51
C THR A 172 2.60 13.79 8.70
N HIS A 173 2.11 14.63 7.78
CA HIS A 173 2.99 15.48 6.98
C HIS A 173 3.59 16.67 7.75
N ASN A 174 2.91 17.16 8.80
CA ASN A 174 3.26 18.37 9.54
C ASN A 174 4.06 18.14 10.83
N THR A 175 4.25 16.89 11.26
CA THR A 175 4.97 16.59 12.50
C THR A 175 6.14 15.64 12.25
N ASN A 176 7.22 15.85 13.00
CA ASN A 176 8.28 14.87 13.11
C ASN A 176 7.80 13.70 13.97
N ARG A 177 8.20 12.49 13.59
CA ARG A 177 7.93 11.27 14.35
C ARG A 177 8.95 11.13 15.47
N ILE A 178 8.49 11.25 16.72
CA ILE A 178 9.28 11.05 17.93
C ILE A 178 8.95 9.68 18.53
N LEU A 179 9.95 8.82 18.65
CA LEU A 179 9.83 7.47 19.19
C LEU A 179 10.64 7.37 20.49
N THR A 180 10.03 6.86 21.55
CA THR A 180 10.76 6.40 22.74
C THR A 180 10.88 4.89 22.65
N ILE A 181 12.11 4.40 22.59
CA ILE A 181 12.45 3.00 22.42
C ILE A 181 13.17 2.43 23.64
N ASN A 182 13.07 1.12 23.82
CA ASN A 182 13.94 0.33 24.67
C ASN A 182 14.95 -0.40 23.77
N ARG A 183 16.24 -0.13 23.98
CA ARG A 183 17.34 -0.81 23.30
C ARG A 183 18.23 -1.45 24.37
N ASN A 184 18.18 -2.78 24.46
CA ASN A 184 18.98 -3.56 25.41
C ASN A 184 18.86 -3.06 26.87
N GLY A 185 17.65 -2.71 27.30
CA GLY A 185 17.38 -2.20 28.65
C GLY A 185 17.58 -0.69 28.82
N THR A 186 18.02 0.01 27.79
CA THR A 186 18.18 1.47 27.81
C THR A 186 17.03 2.17 27.08
N THR A 187 16.37 3.10 27.77
CA THR A 187 15.35 3.95 27.16
C THR A 187 15.98 5.11 26.39
N ILE A 188 15.66 5.25 25.11
CA ILE A 188 16.19 6.29 24.21
C ILE A 188 15.02 6.97 23.49
N THR A 189 15.01 8.29 23.42
CA THR A 189 14.07 9.04 22.58
C THR A 189 14.76 9.54 21.32
N LEU A 190 14.22 9.19 20.15
CA LEU A 190 14.78 9.54 18.84
C LEU A 190 13.74 10.27 17.98
N ASN A 191 14.21 11.25 17.22
CA ASN A 191 13.44 11.89 16.14
C ASN A 191 13.75 11.17 14.82
N ALA A 192 12.81 10.34 14.34
CA ALA A 192 12.94 9.57 13.11
C ALA A 192 13.01 10.42 11.83
N ASP A 193 12.63 11.70 11.92
CA ASP A 193 12.62 12.64 10.81
C ASP A 193 13.72 13.71 10.92
N SER A 194 14.68 13.54 11.84
CA SER A 194 15.80 14.48 12.09
C SER A 194 16.75 14.64 10.89
N ILE A 195 16.82 13.64 10.01
CA ILE A 195 17.73 13.62 8.87
C ILE A 195 17.04 14.14 7.60
N LYS A 196 17.67 15.10 6.93
CA LYS A 196 17.29 15.51 5.57
C LYS A 196 17.91 14.55 4.55
N LEU A 197 17.08 13.94 3.71
CA LEU A 197 17.56 13.10 2.61
C LEU A 197 17.99 13.96 1.42
N SER A 198 19.07 13.59 0.76
CA SER A 198 19.45 14.20 -0.51
C SER A 198 18.61 13.61 -1.66
N SER A 199 17.98 14.48 -2.43
CA SER A 199 17.17 14.09 -3.59
C SER A 199 18.06 13.95 -4.83
N LYS A 200 18.89 12.90 -4.91
CA LYS A 200 19.48 12.54 -6.21
C LYS A 200 18.44 11.75 -7.02
N SER A 201 17.97 12.37 -8.11
CA SER A 201 16.83 11.96 -8.95
C SER A 201 17.10 10.82 -9.94
N SER A 202 17.98 9.88 -9.60
CA SER A 202 18.24 8.72 -10.48
C SER A 202 17.05 7.74 -10.43
N LEU A 203 16.51 7.35 -11.59
CA LEU A 203 15.39 6.38 -11.68
C LEU A 203 15.81 4.94 -11.30
N LEU A 204 17.09 4.63 -11.46
CA LEU A 204 17.68 3.36 -11.06
C LEU A 204 19.10 3.56 -10.54
N GLU A 205 19.64 2.54 -9.88
CA GLU A 205 21.03 2.45 -9.46
C GLU A 205 21.61 1.11 -9.91
N THR A 206 22.83 1.13 -10.42
CA THR A 206 23.53 -0.09 -10.87
C THR A 206 24.80 -0.29 -10.07
N LYS A 207 25.14 -1.56 -9.78
CA LYS A 207 26.41 -1.95 -9.15
C LYS A 207 26.90 -3.27 -9.72
N GLN A 208 28.21 -3.44 -9.75
CA GLN A 208 28.82 -4.76 -9.77
C GLN A 208 29.02 -5.21 -8.32
N LEU A 209 28.35 -6.28 -7.89
CA LEU A 209 28.48 -6.79 -6.52
C LEU A 209 29.73 -7.66 -6.35
N ASN A 210 30.07 -8.43 -7.39
CA ASN A 210 31.28 -9.24 -7.47
C ASN A 210 31.61 -9.54 -8.94
N GLN A 211 32.61 -10.39 -9.21
CA GLN A 211 33.06 -10.70 -10.58
C GLN A 211 31.96 -11.30 -11.48
N THR A 212 30.93 -11.93 -10.91
CA THR A 212 29.92 -12.71 -11.65
C THR A 212 28.51 -12.17 -11.47
N THR A 213 28.29 -11.21 -10.55
CA THR A 213 26.97 -10.72 -10.17
C THR A 213 26.84 -9.21 -10.32
N ALA A 214 25.90 -8.80 -11.17
CA ALA A 214 25.48 -7.41 -11.32
C ALA A 214 24.17 -7.13 -10.57
N TYR A 215 23.91 -5.87 -10.27
CA TYR A 215 22.79 -5.42 -9.47
C TYR A 215 22.16 -4.17 -10.09
N ILE A 216 20.84 -4.17 -10.18
CA ILE A 216 20.01 -3.04 -10.65
C ILE A 216 18.92 -2.79 -9.62
N LYS A 217 18.94 -1.64 -8.95
CA LYS A 217 17.87 -1.18 -8.07
C LYS A 217 16.96 -0.22 -8.80
N ILE A 218 15.66 -0.48 -8.77
CA ILE A 218 14.66 0.49 -9.22
C ILE A 218 14.37 1.44 -8.06
N LYS A 219 14.37 2.76 -8.31
CA LYS A 219 14.17 3.80 -7.29
C LYS A 219 12.82 4.48 -7.48
N ASP A 220 11.78 3.81 -7.01
CA ASP A 220 10.38 4.25 -7.03
C ASP A 220 9.94 4.86 -8.37
N ALA A 221 10.40 4.24 -9.46
CA ALA A 221 10.33 4.79 -10.81
C ALA A 221 9.53 3.91 -11.78
N LEU A 222 8.81 2.89 -11.30
CA LEU A 222 8.01 2.01 -12.16
C LEU A 222 6.86 2.75 -12.86
N GLY A 223 6.46 3.93 -12.37
CA GLY A 223 5.51 4.83 -13.05
C GLY A 223 6.13 5.70 -14.16
N ASN A 224 7.47 5.66 -14.35
CA ASN A 224 8.18 6.56 -15.27
C ASN A 224 8.64 5.82 -16.53
N PHE A 225 8.12 6.19 -17.70
CA PHE A 225 8.47 5.56 -18.97
C PHE A 225 9.96 5.70 -19.35
N ASN A 226 10.66 6.74 -18.88
CA ASN A 226 12.09 6.91 -19.11
C ASN A 226 12.93 5.78 -18.45
N LEU A 227 12.39 5.11 -17.43
CA LEU A 227 13.02 3.96 -16.80
C LEU A 227 13.28 2.83 -17.82
N ILE A 228 12.42 2.66 -18.83
CA ILE A 228 12.56 1.58 -19.83
C ILE A 228 13.90 1.69 -20.55
N ASN A 229 14.27 2.88 -21.02
CA ASN A 229 15.53 3.07 -21.74
C ASN A 229 16.74 2.94 -20.81
N LEU A 230 16.68 3.50 -19.60
CA LEU A 230 17.77 3.40 -18.63
C LEU A 230 17.99 1.95 -18.18
N PHE A 231 16.92 1.21 -17.94
CA PHE A 231 17.00 -0.21 -17.60
C PHE A 231 17.58 -1.00 -18.77
N ASP A 232 17.17 -0.68 -20.01
CA ASP A 232 17.69 -1.36 -21.19
C ASP A 232 19.21 -1.19 -21.31
N GLN A 233 19.72 0.03 -21.13
CA GLN A 233 21.15 0.35 -21.13
C GLN A 233 21.91 -0.35 -19.99
N ALA A 234 21.36 -0.32 -18.77
CA ALA A 234 21.95 -1.00 -17.61
C ALA A 234 22.08 -2.51 -17.87
N LEU A 235 21.01 -3.14 -18.37
CA LEU A 235 21.02 -4.56 -18.66
C LEU A 235 21.98 -4.93 -19.81
N ASP A 236 22.07 -4.10 -20.85
CA ASP A 236 23.01 -4.30 -21.96
C ASP A 236 24.46 -4.35 -21.46
N SER A 237 24.81 -3.50 -20.48
CA SER A 237 26.14 -3.51 -19.83
C SER A 237 26.42 -4.75 -18.97
N PHE A 238 25.37 -5.53 -18.62
CA PHE A 238 25.46 -6.69 -17.75
C PHE A 238 25.14 -8.02 -18.43
N LEU A 239 25.00 -8.05 -19.77
CA LEU A 239 24.62 -9.28 -20.49
C LEU A 239 25.57 -10.47 -20.27
N LEU A 240 26.85 -10.20 -20.03
CA LEU A 240 27.88 -11.23 -19.81
C LEU A 240 28.00 -11.68 -18.34
N PHE A 241 27.33 -11.01 -17.41
CA PHE A 241 27.33 -11.42 -16.01
C PHE A 241 26.57 -12.74 -15.85
N LYS A 242 27.06 -13.62 -14.98
CA LYS A 242 26.41 -14.90 -14.68
C LYS A 242 25.08 -14.71 -13.94
N ASN A 243 25.03 -13.72 -13.05
CA ASN A 243 23.87 -13.42 -12.22
C ASN A 243 23.50 -11.94 -12.31
N ILE A 244 22.20 -11.65 -12.34
CA ILE A 244 21.65 -10.30 -12.16
C ILE A 244 20.66 -10.29 -10.99
N ILE A 245 20.83 -9.32 -10.11
CA ILE A 245 19.89 -8.98 -9.06
C ILE A 245 19.07 -7.77 -9.50
N ILE A 246 17.74 -7.89 -9.50
CA ILE A 246 16.82 -6.76 -9.67
C ILE A 246 16.22 -6.46 -8.31
N ASP A 247 16.51 -5.27 -7.78
CA ASP A 247 16.04 -4.84 -6.48
C ASP A 247 14.79 -3.96 -6.59
N LEU A 248 13.67 -4.52 -6.14
CA LEU A 248 12.34 -3.89 -6.07
C LEU A 248 11.97 -3.46 -4.64
N THR A 249 12.89 -3.54 -3.67
CA THR A 249 12.65 -3.15 -2.27
C THR A 249 12.30 -1.67 -2.12
N GLU A 250 12.56 -0.87 -3.15
CA GLU A 250 12.32 0.57 -3.20
C GLU A 250 11.33 0.91 -4.33
N THR A 251 10.16 0.30 -4.30
CA THR A 251 9.06 0.56 -5.25
C THR A 251 7.70 0.79 -4.57
N PRO A 252 7.62 1.55 -3.46
CA PRO A 252 6.38 1.61 -2.68
C PRO A 252 5.28 2.45 -3.33
N GLY A 253 5.61 3.30 -4.32
CA GLY A 253 4.63 4.06 -5.10
C GLY A 253 3.95 3.22 -6.20
N GLY A 254 4.40 1.98 -6.43
CA GLY A 254 3.89 1.17 -7.53
C GLY A 254 4.34 1.69 -8.89
N GLY A 255 3.52 1.52 -9.91
CA GLY A 255 3.88 1.96 -11.25
C GLY A 255 3.00 1.46 -12.38
N ASN A 256 3.55 1.54 -13.59
CA ASN A 256 2.83 1.29 -14.83
C ASN A 256 3.13 -0.11 -15.38
N THR A 257 2.08 -0.84 -15.75
CA THR A 257 2.14 -2.18 -16.35
C THR A 257 3.01 -2.25 -17.61
N THR A 258 3.06 -1.20 -18.43
CA THR A 258 3.92 -1.14 -19.63
C THR A 258 5.40 -1.09 -19.27
N VAL A 259 5.78 -0.37 -18.21
CA VAL A 259 7.17 -0.35 -17.73
C VAL A 259 7.57 -1.74 -17.21
N ALA A 260 6.71 -2.35 -16.40
CA ALA A 260 6.92 -3.70 -15.87
C ALA A 260 7.09 -4.75 -16.98
N ARG A 261 6.17 -4.81 -17.96
CA ARG A 261 6.26 -5.72 -19.12
C ARG A 261 7.48 -5.42 -19.98
N SER A 262 7.87 -4.15 -20.12
CA SER A 262 9.06 -3.77 -20.87
C SER A 262 10.35 -4.31 -20.22
N ILE A 263 10.45 -4.25 -18.89
CA ILE A 263 11.55 -4.81 -18.12
C ILE A 263 11.55 -6.34 -18.20
N MET A 264 10.43 -7.00 -17.86
CA MET A 264 10.34 -8.47 -17.89
C MET A 264 10.60 -9.06 -19.28
N GLY A 265 10.20 -8.33 -20.35
CA GLY A 265 10.43 -8.74 -21.74
C GLY A 265 11.89 -8.92 -22.12
N ARG A 266 12.83 -8.34 -21.36
CA ARG A 266 14.27 -8.53 -21.53
C ARG A 266 14.80 -9.87 -21.00
N PHE A 267 13.94 -10.69 -20.39
CA PHE A 267 14.33 -11.94 -19.73
C PHE A 267 13.65 -13.19 -20.31
N ILE A 268 12.78 -13.05 -21.31
CA ILE A 268 11.99 -14.15 -21.90
C ILE A 268 12.13 -14.21 -23.42
N HIS A 269 12.08 -15.41 -24.00
CA HIS A 269 12.31 -15.63 -25.45
C HIS A 269 11.04 -15.93 -26.24
N LYS A 270 9.88 -16.04 -25.58
CA LYS A 270 8.55 -16.15 -26.19
C LYS A 270 7.52 -15.44 -25.30
N ALA A 271 6.33 -15.18 -25.82
CA ALA A 271 5.25 -14.62 -25.02
C ALA A 271 4.86 -15.58 -23.89
N LEU A 272 4.74 -15.06 -22.66
CA LEU A 272 4.43 -15.86 -21.48
C LEU A 272 3.50 -15.09 -20.52
N PRO A 273 2.58 -15.79 -19.83
CA PRO A 273 1.69 -15.17 -18.85
C PRO A 273 2.47 -14.76 -17.60
N TYR A 274 2.10 -13.64 -16.97
CA TYR A 274 2.78 -13.17 -15.75
C TYR A 274 1.84 -12.78 -14.60
N GLN A 275 0.59 -12.41 -14.90
CA GLN A 275 -0.39 -12.04 -13.87
C GLN A 275 -1.81 -12.33 -14.35
N GLN A 276 -2.64 -12.87 -13.47
CA GLN A 276 -4.07 -13.05 -13.70
C GLN A 276 -4.85 -11.93 -13.00
N HIS A 277 -5.92 -11.49 -13.64
CA HIS A 277 -6.86 -10.48 -13.15
C HIS A 277 -8.25 -11.08 -13.02
N GLU A 278 -9.01 -10.60 -12.06
CA GLU A 278 -10.43 -10.89 -11.87
C GLU A 278 -11.18 -9.59 -11.57
N PHE A 279 -12.31 -9.36 -12.23
CA PHE A 279 -13.19 -8.22 -12.02
C PHE A 279 -14.63 -8.73 -11.85
N ASP A 280 -15.36 -8.19 -10.87
CA ASP A 280 -16.73 -8.58 -10.60
C ASP A 280 -17.70 -7.88 -11.54
N GLU A 281 -18.56 -8.65 -12.20
CA GLU A 281 -19.65 -8.15 -13.03
C GLU A 281 -20.97 -8.40 -12.28
N THR A 282 -21.08 -7.80 -11.09
CA THR A 282 -22.12 -8.08 -10.09
C THR A 282 -23.54 -7.96 -10.64
N ILE A 283 -23.81 -6.96 -11.50
CA ILE A 283 -25.11 -6.76 -12.17
C ILE A 283 -25.53 -8.00 -12.99
N PHE A 284 -24.55 -8.72 -13.54
CA PHE A 284 -24.76 -9.91 -14.36
C PHE A 284 -24.49 -11.21 -13.58
N GLN A 285 -24.24 -11.13 -12.27
CA GLN A 285 -23.96 -12.28 -11.40
C GLN A 285 -22.83 -13.18 -11.93
N THR A 286 -21.80 -12.56 -12.53
CA THR A 286 -20.64 -13.26 -13.09
C THR A 286 -19.36 -12.50 -12.77
N LYS A 287 -18.23 -13.06 -13.22
CA LYS A 287 -16.90 -12.45 -13.08
C LYS A 287 -16.12 -12.56 -14.38
N ARG A 288 -15.37 -11.51 -14.70
CA ARG A 288 -14.43 -11.50 -15.81
C ARG A 288 -13.04 -11.90 -15.30
N GLN A 289 -12.44 -12.92 -15.92
CA GLN A 289 -11.07 -13.33 -15.62
C GLN A 289 -10.21 -13.28 -16.89
N TRP A 290 -9.01 -12.73 -16.79
CA TRP A 290 -8.05 -12.71 -17.90
C TRP A 290 -6.61 -12.80 -17.40
N VAL A 291 -5.70 -13.12 -18.31
CA VAL A 291 -4.28 -13.23 -18.03
C VAL A 291 -3.53 -12.22 -18.89
N GLU A 292 -2.64 -11.46 -18.26
CA GLU A 292 -1.71 -10.60 -18.98
C GLU A 292 -0.44 -11.36 -19.38
N TYR A 293 0.07 -11.00 -20.56
CA TYR A 293 1.27 -11.57 -21.15
C TYR A 293 2.40 -10.54 -21.24
N VAL A 294 3.62 -11.02 -21.05
CA VAL A 294 4.85 -10.31 -21.42
C VAL A 294 5.33 -10.86 -22.75
N THR A 295 5.78 -9.98 -23.65
CA THR A 295 6.40 -10.34 -24.93
C THR A 295 7.92 -10.08 -24.90
N PRO A 296 8.74 -10.91 -25.57
CA PRO A 296 10.18 -10.68 -25.67
C PRO A 296 10.53 -9.29 -26.22
N ARG A 297 11.59 -8.68 -25.68
CA ARG A 297 12.15 -7.42 -26.18
C ARG A 297 13.67 -7.51 -26.25
N LYS A 298 14.25 -6.86 -27.27
CA LYS A 298 15.71 -6.64 -27.45
C LYS A 298 16.54 -7.92 -27.24
N THR A 299 17.84 -7.79 -26.98
CA THR A 299 18.68 -8.92 -26.55
C THR A 299 18.25 -9.37 -25.15
N GLN A 300 17.95 -10.66 -25.00
CA GLN A 300 17.53 -11.18 -23.70
C GLN A 300 18.69 -11.68 -22.86
N TYR A 301 18.66 -11.33 -21.58
CA TYR A 301 19.58 -11.87 -20.61
C TYR A 301 19.31 -13.36 -20.35
N LYS A 302 20.36 -14.20 -20.39
CA LYS A 302 20.24 -15.66 -20.27
C LYS A 302 20.73 -16.23 -18.94
N GLY A 303 21.46 -15.46 -18.13
CA GLY A 303 21.99 -15.89 -16.84
C GLY A 303 20.93 -16.00 -15.74
N ASN A 304 21.38 -16.23 -14.50
CA ASN A 304 20.47 -16.37 -13.36
C ASN A 304 19.91 -15.01 -12.94
N VAL A 305 18.62 -14.96 -12.62
CA VAL A 305 17.97 -13.72 -12.15
C VAL A 305 17.45 -13.94 -10.74
N TYR A 306 17.65 -12.94 -9.89
CA TYR A 306 17.10 -12.90 -8.55
C TYR A 306 16.37 -11.57 -8.37
N ILE A 307 15.18 -11.61 -7.79
CA ILE A 307 14.40 -10.41 -7.48
C ILE A 307 14.46 -10.19 -5.98
N MET A 308 14.96 -9.03 -5.54
CA MET A 308 14.86 -8.62 -4.14
C MET A 308 13.54 -7.89 -3.91
N VAL A 309 12.82 -8.29 -2.87
CA VAL A 309 11.57 -7.65 -2.44
C VAL A 309 11.58 -7.39 -0.93
N GLY A 310 10.70 -6.52 -0.46
CA GLY A 310 10.50 -6.30 0.97
C GLY A 310 9.20 -5.57 1.26
N HIS A 311 8.99 -5.13 2.51
CA HIS A 311 7.74 -4.48 2.95
C HIS A 311 7.36 -3.21 2.17
N TRP A 312 8.30 -2.61 1.44
CA TRP A 312 8.11 -1.44 0.56
C TRP A 312 8.06 -1.78 -0.93
N THR A 313 8.03 -3.05 -1.31
CA THR A 313 7.67 -3.48 -2.66
C THR A 313 6.15 -3.43 -2.78
N GLY A 314 5.61 -2.42 -3.46
CA GLY A 314 4.18 -2.19 -3.55
C GLY A 314 3.63 -2.28 -4.97
N SER A 315 2.38 -2.69 -5.10
CA SER A 315 1.59 -2.54 -6.33
C SER A 315 2.27 -3.16 -7.55
N MET A 316 2.67 -2.39 -8.56
CA MET A 316 3.36 -2.93 -9.72
C MET A 316 4.73 -3.57 -9.39
N GLY A 317 5.38 -3.17 -8.29
CA GLY A 317 6.54 -3.88 -7.76
C GLY A 317 6.20 -5.31 -7.33
N GLU A 318 5.04 -5.50 -6.68
CA GLU A 318 4.53 -6.82 -6.30
C GLU A 318 4.15 -7.64 -7.54
N GLY A 319 3.50 -7.00 -8.52
CA GLY A 319 3.14 -7.62 -9.80
C GLY A 319 4.36 -8.07 -10.61
N MET A 320 5.46 -7.31 -10.58
CA MET A 320 6.73 -7.75 -11.17
C MET A 320 7.32 -8.94 -10.43
N ALA A 321 7.27 -8.99 -9.10
CA ALA A 321 7.82 -10.11 -8.34
C ALA A 321 7.08 -11.42 -8.65
N ILE A 322 5.74 -11.41 -8.60
CA ILE A 322 4.94 -12.57 -8.98
C ILE A 322 5.06 -12.88 -10.47
N GLY A 323 5.27 -11.86 -11.31
CA GLY A 323 5.50 -12.04 -12.74
C GLY A 323 6.79 -12.80 -13.02
N PHE A 324 7.92 -12.39 -12.43
CA PHE A 324 9.19 -13.08 -12.60
C PHE A 324 9.17 -14.53 -12.08
N ASP A 325 8.43 -14.78 -10.98
CA ASP A 325 8.19 -16.13 -10.47
C ASP A 325 7.35 -16.97 -11.44
N GLY A 326 6.21 -16.43 -11.90
CA GLY A 326 5.29 -17.10 -12.81
C GLY A 326 5.88 -17.39 -14.20
N LEU A 327 6.77 -16.52 -14.66
CA LEU A 327 7.59 -16.72 -15.85
C LEU A 327 8.66 -17.81 -15.67
N LYS A 328 8.81 -18.35 -14.45
CA LYS A 328 9.88 -19.28 -14.03
C LYS A 328 11.27 -18.74 -14.36
N ARG A 329 11.43 -17.41 -14.24
CA ARG A 329 12.62 -16.72 -14.73
C ARG A 329 13.58 -16.29 -13.63
N ALA A 330 13.08 -16.09 -12.41
CA ALA A 330 13.88 -15.63 -11.29
C ALA A 330 13.54 -16.36 -9.99
N LYS A 331 14.47 -16.31 -9.03
CA LYS A 331 14.18 -16.62 -7.63
C LYS A 331 13.84 -15.32 -6.89
N ILE A 332 12.74 -15.30 -6.16
CA ILE A 332 12.31 -14.14 -5.37
C ILE A 332 12.88 -14.28 -3.95
N VAL A 333 13.64 -13.28 -3.50
CA VAL A 333 14.35 -13.26 -2.22
C VAL A 333 13.88 -12.04 -1.42
N GLY A 334 13.39 -12.22 -0.21
CA GLY A 334 12.97 -11.07 0.60
C GLY A 334 11.95 -11.37 1.68
N THR A 335 11.42 -10.30 2.27
CA THR A 335 10.34 -10.38 3.26
C THR A 335 8.98 -10.41 2.57
N SER A 336 7.89 -10.44 3.35
CA SER A 336 6.56 -10.14 2.80
C SER A 336 6.56 -8.76 2.15
N MET A 337 5.91 -8.64 0.99
CA MET A 337 5.74 -7.37 0.30
C MET A 337 4.72 -6.46 0.99
N ALA A 338 4.36 -5.34 0.37
CA ALA A 338 3.41 -4.38 0.94
C ALA A 338 1.97 -4.92 1.07
N LYS A 339 1.62 -6.00 0.34
CA LYS A 339 0.29 -6.62 0.32
C LYS A 339 -0.80 -5.65 -0.13
N LEU A 340 -0.49 -4.82 -1.13
CA LEU A 340 -1.46 -3.89 -1.67
C LEU A 340 -2.50 -4.65 -2.51
N LEU A 341 -3.77 -4.39 -2.23
CA LEU A 341 -4.87 -5.14 -2.84
C LEU A 341 -5.10 -4.66 -4.27
N GLY A 342 -5.11 -5.62 -5.20
CA GLY A 342 -5.70 -5.41 -6.51
C GLY A 342 -5.08 -4.36 -7.42
N ALA A 343 -5.72 -4.16 -8.57
CA ALA A 343 -5.56 -2.95 -9.38
C ALA A 343 -6.59 -1.92 -8.93
N VAL A 344 -6.20 -0.64 -8.96
CA VAL A 344 -7.04 0.46 -8.49
C VAL A 344 -7.69 1.21 -9.63
N GLN A 345 -8.88 1.72 -9.39
CA GLN A 345 -9.57 2.67 -10.24
C GLN A 345 -9.80 3.97 -9.48
N GLY A 346 -9.67 5.09 -10.21
CA GLY A 346 -9.94 6.43 -9.69
C GLY A 346 -11.39 6.85 -9.90
N PHE A 347 -11.93 7.56 -8.92
CA PHE A 347 -13.28 8.10 -8.86
C PHE A 347 -13.21 9.55 -8.37
N THR A 348 -14.27 10.33 -8.62
CA THR A 348 -14.35 11.74 -8.19
C THR A 348 -15.71 12.01 -7.58
N MET A 349 -15.72 12.50 -6.34
CA MET A 349 -16.92 12.96 -5.67
C MET A 349 -17.41 14.27 -6.31
N THR A 350 -18.67 14.32 -6.72
CA THR A 350 -19.17 15.36 -7.63
C THR A 350 -19.38 16.72 -6.97
N GLU A 351 -19.67 16.78 -5.66
CA GLU A 351 -19.99 18.05 -5.02
C GLU A 351 -18.74 18.78 -4.50
N THR A 352 -17.72 18.03 -4.06
CA THR A 352 -16.45 18.57 -3.55
C THR A 352 -15.30 18.52 -4.55
N ASN A 353 -15.44 17.74 -5.63
CA ASN A 353 -14.37 17.42 -6.60
C ASN A 353 -13.16 16.71 -5.98
N ILE A 354 -13.32 16.08 -4.82
CA ILE A 354 -12.27 15.27 -4.21
C ILE A 354 -12.21 13.92 -4.94
N GLY A 355 -11.06 13.64 -5.53
CA GLY A 355 -10.77 12.34 -6.11
C GLY A 355 -10.37 11.31 -5.05
N PHE A 356 -10.66 10.04 -5.33
CA PHE A 356 -10.23 8.90 -4.52
C PHE A 356 -9.96 7.69 -5.41
N GLN A 357 -9.31 6.67 -4.85
CA GLN A 357 -9.11 5.40 -5.52
C GLN A 357 -9.51 4.23 -4.65
N ILE A 358 -9.96 3.15 -5.30
CA ILE A 358 -10.26 1.87 -4.66
C ILE A 358 -9.78 0.71 -5.54
N PRO A 359 -9.36 -0.41 -4.94
CA PRO A 359 -9.15 -1.68 -5.65
C PRO A 359 -10.44 -2.22 -6.30
N THR A 360 -10.50 -2.24 -7.62
CA THR A 360 -11.66 -2.77 -8.37
C THR A 360 -11.38 -4.09 -9.07
N GLU A 361 -10.12 -4.48 -9.18
CA GLU A 361 -9.72 -5.78 -9.75
C GLU A 361 -8.89 -6.56 -8.75
N ARG A 362 -9.10 -7.88 -8.66
CA ARG A 362 -8.25 -8.78 -7.90
C ARG A 362 -7.12 -9.30 -8.77
N LEU A 363 -5.93 -9.41 -8.19
CA LEU A 363 -4.73 -9.80 -8.91
C LEU A 363 -4.15 -11.07 -8.32
N TYR A 364 -3.71 -11.98 -9.20
CA TYR A 364 -3.22 -13.29 -8.84
C TYR A 364 -1.92 -13.59 -9.57
N HIS A 365 -1.04 -14.34 -8.91
CA HIS A 365 -0.01 -15.09 -9.59
C HIS A 365 -0.67 -16.10 -10.58
N ILE A 366 0.04 -16.48 -11.65
CA ILE A 366 -0.47 -17.38 -12.71
C ILE A 366 -0.81 -18.81 -12.24
N ASN A 367 -0.57 -19.13 -10.97
CA ASN A 367 -0.98 -20.39 -10.32
C ASN A 367 -2.23 -20.22 -9.43
N GLY A 368 -2.85 -19.04 -9.43
CA GLY A 368 -4.05 -18.73 -8.65
C GLY A 368 -3.82 -18.20 -7.23
N ILE A 369 -2.58 -18.06 -6.75
CA ILE A 369 -2.30 -17.42 -5.45
C ILE A 369 -2.62 -15.91 -5.55
N PRO A 370 -3.46 -15.33 -4.67
CA PRO A 370 -3.67 -13.88 -4.63
C PRO A 370 -2.36 -13.14 -4.41
N ARG A 371 -2.13 -12.03 -5.13
CA ARG A 371 -0.84 -11.31 -5.12
C ARG A 371 -0.43 -10.91 -3.70
N GLU A 372 -1.38 -10.42 -2.90
CA GLU A 372 -1.17 -10.01 -1.51
C GLU A 372 -0.84 -11.17 -0.56
N LYS A 373 -1.02 -12.42 -1.00
CA LYS A 373 -0.67 -13.64 -0.26
C LYS A 373 0.60 -14.31 -0.78
N PHE A 374 1.25 -13.76 -1.81
CA PHE A 374 2.47 -14.33 -2.35
C PHE A 374 3.60 -14.28 -1.32
N ILE A 375 4.32 -15.39 -1.18
CA ILE A 375 5.49 -15.53 -0.31
C ILE A 375 6.72 -15.69 -1.20
N PRO A 376 7.80 -14.91 -0.99
CA PRO A 376 9.04 -15.08 -1.75
C PRO A 376 9.59 -16.51 -1.68
N THR A 377 10.12 -17.00 -2.79
CA THR A 377 10.72 -18.36 -2.88
C THR A 377 11.86 -18.59 -1.89
N ILE A 378 12.56 -17.52 -1.49
CA ILE A 378 13.61 -17.51 -0.47
C ILE A 378 13.23 -16.44 0.56
N PRO A 379 12.39 -16.78 1.55
CA PRO A 379 11.91 -15.80 2.52
C PRO A 379 13.02 -15.40 3.50
N THR A 380 13.00 -14.12 3.88
CA THR A 380 13.87 -13.54 4.92
C THR A 380 13.01 -12.72 5.89
N LYS A 381 13.55 -12.41 7.07
CA LYS A 381 12.80 -11.66 8.10
C LYS A 381 12.87 -10.15 7.93
N ASN A 382 13.92 -9.63 7.30
CA ASN A 382 14.18 -8.19 7.16
C ASN A 382 15.21 -7.91 6.06
N ILE A 383 15.44 -6.63 5.76
CA ILE A 383 16.36 -6.21 4.70
C ILE A 383 17.80 -6.68 4.92
N GLU A 384 18.27 -6.78 6.16
CA GLU A 384 19.64 -7.24 6.47
C GLU A 384 19.83 -8.72 6.09
N GLN A 385 18.86 -9.57 6.44
CA GLN A 385 18.87 -10.97 6.03
C GLN A 385 18.74 -11.13 4.51
N THR A 386 17.95 -10.28 3.85
CA THR A 386 17.85 -10.25 2.38
C THR A 386 19.22 -9.97 1.77
N TRP A 387 19.92 -8.93 2.22
CA TRP A 387 21.26 -8.62 1.74
C TRP A 387 22.27 -9.74 2.00
N ASN A 388 22.23 -10.37 3.19
CA ASN A 388 23.10 -11.50 3.51
C ASN A 388 22.90 -12.67 2.53
N LYS A 389 21.67 -12.97 2.12
CA LYS A 389 21.38 -13.99 1.09
C LYS A 389 21.87 -13.58 -0.28
N ILE A 390 21.68 -12.32 -0.67
CA ILE A 390 22.07 -11.80 -1.99
C ILE A 390 23.60 -11.81 -2.17
N LEU A 391 24.35 -11.42 -1.14
CA LEU A 391 25.81 -11.40 -1.18
C LEU A 391 26.45 -12.80 -1.24
N GLN A 392 25.68 -13.86 -0.96
CA GLN A 392 26.13 -15.26 -1.09
C GLN A 392 26.05 -15.80 -2.54
N ILE A 393 25.42 -15.06 -3.47
CA ILE A 393 25.27 -15.48 -4.87
C ILE A 393 26.59 -15.31 -5.62
N LYS A 394 27.01 -16.39 -6.31
CA LYS A 394 28.28 -16.49 -7.06
C LYS A 394 28.09 -16.94 -8.50
#